data_AF-C5DQN9-F1
#
_entry.id   AF-C5DQN9-F1
#
_cell.length_a   1.000
_cell.length_b   1.000
_cell.length_c   1.000
_cell.angle_alpha   90.00
_cell.angle_beta   90.00
_cell.angle_gamma   90.00
#
_symmetry.space_group_name_H-M   'P 1'
#
loop_
_entity.id
_entity.type
_entity.pdbx_description
1 polymer ?
#
loop_
_entity_poly.entity_id
_entity_poly.type
_entity_poly.pdbx_seq_one_letter_code
_entity_poly.pdbx_strand_id
1 'polypeptide(L)'
;MGEGTGSSVVREPNNYKKGEVPPTTTAQSQAINKYSVEYIVRSGIAGGVSGSCAKTLIAPLDRIKILFQTSNPHYTKYTGSLVGLVEAAKHIWINDGIRGFYQGHSVTLIRIFPYAAIKFVAYEQVRNLLIPSSNYEVPWRRILSGSLAGLCSVFVTYPLDLLRVRLAYVTEHKSKVRLIDFIRAIYHEPASTTLTSRRYIPKWFAHWCNFYRGYCPTVLGMIPYAGVSFFAHDCLHDLLRIPLCAPYTVIKISEQEKDRRSQQNQRTPLTTWAELGAGGLAGMASQTAAYPFEIIRRRLQVSTLTATNAHEHKFQSIGGIARIIYKERGWRGFFVGLSIGYIKVTPMVACSFFVYERMKWHLGI
;
A
#
# COMPACT_ATOMS: atom_id res chain seq x y z
N MET A 1 89.59 28.40 4.90
CA MET A 1 88.75 27.52 5.74
C MET A 1 87.71 26.92 4.81
N GLY A 2 87.72 25.66 4.39
CA GLY A 2 88.57 24.49 4.61
C GLY A 2 87.86 23.35 3.86
N GLU A 3 88.61 22.61 3.04
CA GLU A 3 88.43 21.19 2.61
C GLU A 3 87.13 20.83 1.85
N GLY A 4 87.18 20.39 0.57
CA GLY A 4 87.64 19.08 0.10
C GLY A 4 86.44 18.11 0.12
N THR A 5 85.98 17.44 -0.94
CA THR A 5 86.66 16.60 -1.94
C THR A 5 85.66 16.20 -3.06
N GLY A 6 86.17 15.61 -4.15
CA GLY A 6 85.47 15.24 -5.40
C GLY A 6 84.31 14.24 -5.25
N SER A 7 83.57 13.88 -6.30
CA SER A 7 84.06 13.50 -7.62
C SER A 7 82.97 13.55 -8.69
N SER A 8 83.41 13.88 -9.89
CA SER A 8 82.71 13.75 -11.17
C SER A 8 82.50 12.28 -11.55
N VAL A 9 81.31 11.90 -12.04
CA VAL A 9 81.12 10.71 -12.88
C VAL A 9 80.18 11.04 -14.05
N VAL A 10 80.60 10.62 -15.23
CA VAL A 10 80.05 10.89 -16.56
C VAL A 10 79.43 9.60 -17.13
N ARG A 11 78.27 9.71 -17.82
CA ARG A 11 77.65 8.78 -18.83
C ARG A 11 77.18 7.40 -18.32
N GLU A 12 76.11 6.73 -18.80
CA GLU A 12 75.31 6.74 -20.03
C GLU A 12 73.93 6.02 -19.79
N PRO A 13 73.00 5.91 -20.77
CA PRO A 13 71.60 5.53 -20.57
C PRO A 13 71.37 4.01 -20.64
N ASN A 14 70.29 3.53 -20.01
CA ASN A 14 69.42 2.42 -20.46
C ASN A 14 68.62 1.89 -19.27
N ASN A 15 67.30 1.82 -19.40
CA ASN A 15 66.59 0.61 -19.85
C ASN A 15 65.14 0.68 -19.35
N TYR A 16 64.19 0.79 -20.28
CA TYR A 16 62.78 0.61 -19.97
C TYR A 16 62.56 -0.83 -19.49
N LYS A 17 62.35 -1.03 -18.18
CA LYS A 17 61.77 -2.28 -17.69
C LYS A 17 60.27 -2.26 -18.00
N LYS A 18 59.88 -3.03 -19.03
CA LYS A 18 58.51 -3.54 -19.22
C LYS A 18 58.07 -4.22 -17.92
N GLY A 19 57.02 -3.72 -17.26
CA GLY A 19 56.36 -4.51 -16.21
C GLY A 19 55.60 -3.80 -15.10
N GLU A 20 55.55 -2.47 -15.02
CA GLU A 20 54.72 -1.81 -14.00
C GLU A 20 53.35 -1.43 -14.56
N VAL A 21 52.34 -2.22 -14.16
CA VAL A 21 50.93 -1.87 -14.29
C VAL A 21 50.70 -0.65 -13.38
N PRO A 22 50.16 0.47 -13.87
CA PRO A 22 49.84 1.61 -13.01
C PRO A 22 48.87 1.14 -11.91
N PRO A 23 48.93 1.70 -10.69
CA PRO A 23 47.98 1.32 -9.65
C PRO A 23 46.58 1.62 -10.15
N THR A 24 45.81 0.55 -10.40
CA THR A 24 44.39 0.63 -10.70
C THR A 24 43.77 1.45 -9.59
N THR A 25 43.28 2.65 -9.94
CA THR A 25 42.48 3.49 -9.05
C THR A 25 41.30 2.64 -8.60
N THR A 26 41.41 2.02 -7.43
CA THR A 26 40.31 1.34 -6.78
C THR A 26 39.27 2.42 -6.58
N ALA A 27 38.21 2.38 -7.41
CA ALA A 27 37.01 3.15 -7.19
C ALA A 27 36.53 2.78 -5.78
N GLN A 28 36.89 3.61 -4.80
CA GLN A 28 36.37 3.51 -3.46
C GLN A 28 34.87 3.66 -3.61
N SER A 29 34.15 2.54 -3.52
CA SER A 29 32.69 2.54 -3.40
C SER A 29 32.37 3.37 -2.16
N GLN A 30 32.08 4.65 -2.36
CA GLN A 30 31.76 5.57 -1.28
C GLN A 30 30.56 4.98 -0.55
N ALA A 31 30.75 4.62 0.72
CA ALA A 31 29.68 4.08 1.54
C ALA A 31 28.53 5.10 1.58
N ILE A 32 27.42 4.75 0.95
CA ILE A 32 26.26 5.64 0.82
C ILE A 32 25.76 5.98 2.23
N ASN A 33 25.80 7.26 2.59
CA ASN A 33 25.34 7.71 3.90
C ASN A 33 23.80 7.67 3.95
N LYS A 34 23.27 6.59 4.53
CA LYS A 34 21.82 6.32 4.65
C LYS A 34 21.08 7.33 5.54
N TYR A 35 21.79 8.14 6.32
CA TYR A 35 21.22 9.19 7.16
C TYR A 35 21.22 10.56 6.48
N SER A 36 21.78 10.68 5.27
CA SER A 36 21.72 11.92 4.52
C SER A 36 20.28 12.24 4.12
N VAL A 37 19.86 13.49 4.31
CA VAL A 37 18.57 14.00 3.83
C VAL A 37 18.40 13.73 2.34
N GLU A 38 19.49 13.85 1.58
CA GLU A 38 19.52 13.53 0.16
C GLU A 38 19.17 12.06 -0.12
N TYR A 39 19.74 11.12 0.62
CA TYR A 39 19.43 9.70 0.47
C TYR A 39 17.95 9.42 0.80
N ILE A 40 17.43 10.04 1.86
CA ILE A 40 16.02 9.89 2.27
C ILE A 40 15.08 10.42 1.19
N VAL A 41 15.37 11.61 0.64
CA VAL A 41 14.56 12.23 -0.42
C VAL A 41 14.64 11.40 -1.70
N ARG A 42 15.84 10.99 -2.14
CA ARG A 42 16.02 10.15 -3.34
C ARG A 42 15.32 8.80 -3.18
N SER A 43 15.44 8.15 -2.03
CA SER A 43 14.74 6.89 -1.71
C SER A 43 13.23 7.07 -1.68
N GLY A 44 12.75 8.20 -1.14
CA GLY A 44 11.34 8.56 -1.11
C GLY A 44 10.76 8.77 -2.51
N ILE A 45 11.49 9.45 -3.39
CA ILE A 45 11.12 9.63 -4.80
C ILE A 45 11.12 8.27 -5.53
N ALA A 46 12.15 7.45 -5.36
CA ALA A 46 12.22 6.11 -5.94
C ALA A 46 11.02 5.25 -5.51
N GLY A 47 10.68 5.27 -4.22
CA GLY A 47 9.52 4.57 -3.67
C GLY A 47 8.19 5.11 -4.20
N GLY A 48 8.04 6.43 -4.29
CA GLY A 48 6.84 7.09 -4.82
C GLY A 48 6.60 6.78 -6.30
N VAL A 49 7.64 6.83 -7.12
CA VAL A 49 7.58 6.48 -8.56
C VAL A 49 7.29 4.99 -8.72
N SER A 50 8.00 4.11 -8.01
CA SER A 50 7.75 2.67 -8.00
C SER A 50 6.31 2.33 -7.65
N GLY A 51 5.79 2.89 -6.55
CA GLY A 51 4.41 2.68 -6.12
C GLY A 51 3.40 3.18 -7.16
N SER A 52 3.68 4.31 -7.82
CA SER A 52 2.83 4.88 -8.87
C SER A 52 2.80 4.01 -10.13
N CYS A 53 3.94 3.49 -10.57
CA CYS A 53 4.03 2.56 -11.70
C CYS A 53 3.29 1.26 -11.39
N ALA A 54 3.51 0.67 -10.21
CA ALA A 54 2.82 -0.53 -9.77
C ALA A 54 1.28 -0.34 -9.72
N LYS A 55 0.81 0.81 -9.21
CA LYS A 55 -0.62 1.16 -9.22
C LYS A 55 -1.17 1.35 -10.62
N THR A 56 -0.38 1.90 -11.53
CA THR A 56 -0.79 2.09 -12.94
C THR A 56 -0.92 0.75 -13.67
N LEU A 57 -0.02 -0.20 -13.39
CA LEU A 57 -0.10 -1.55 -13.94
C LEU A 57 -1.40 -2.26 -13.54
N ILE A 58 -1.79 -2.16 -12.26
CA ILE A 58 -2.99 -2.85 -11.75
C ILE A 58 -4.28 -2.04 -11.87
N ALA A 59 -4.24 -0.80 -12.35
CA ALA A 59 -5.40 0.09 -12.42
C ALA A 59 -6.62 -0.54 -13.12
N PRO A 60 -6.49 -1.28 -14.23
CA PRO A 60 -7.62 -1.96 -14.86
C PRO A 60 -8.33 -2.96 -13.93
N LEU A 61 -7.57 -3.77 -13.21
CA LEU A 61 -8.11 -4.73 -12.24
C LEU A 61 -8.70 -4.02 -11.01
N ASP A 62 -8.10 -2.90 -10.58
CA ASP A 62 -8.62 -2.08 -9.50
C ASP A 62 -9.98 -1.47 -9.85
N ARG A 63 -10.18 -0.98 -11.08
CA ARG A 63 -11.49 -0.47 -11.52
C ARG A 63 -12.54 -1.58 -11.53
N ILE A 64 -12.25 -2.73 -12.13
CA ILE A 64 -13.23 -3.84 -12.18
C ILE A 64 -13.56 -4.33 -10.77
N LYS A 65 -12.54 -4.45 -9.89
CA LYS A 65 -12.74 -4.76 -8.47
C LYS A 65 -13.69 -3.76 -7.83
N ILE A 66 -13.49 -2.46 -8.01
CA ILE A 66 -14.38 -1.43 -7.46
C ILE A 66 -15.81 -1.65 -7.97
N LEU A 67 -16.02 -1.77 -9.28
CA LEU A 67 -17.35 -1.96 -9.88
C LEU A 67 -18.10 -3.18 -9.31
N PHE A 68 -17.37 -4.29 -9.11
CA PHE A 68 -17.90 -5.52 -8.52
C PHE A 68 -18.25 -5.32 -7.04
N GLN A 69 -17.36 -4.71 -6.25
CA GLN A 69 -17.56 -4.46 -4.81
C GLN A 69 -18.69 -3.47 -4.54
N THR A 70 -18.83 -2.45 -5.37
CA THR A 70 -19.91 -1.44 -5.28
C THR A 70 -21.25 -1.97 -5.79
N SER A 71 -21.27 -3.16 -6.41
CA SER A 71 -22.46 -3.75 -7.01
C SER A 71 -23.14 -2.81 -8.02
N ASN A 72 -22.34 -2.27 -8.94
CA ASN A 72 -22.86 -1.44 -10.02
C ASN A 72 -23.88 -2.24 -10.85
N PRO A 73 -25.09 -1.70 -11.11
CA PRO A 73 -26.16 -2.41 -11.82
C PRO A 73 -25.71 -3.06 -13.14
N HIS A 74 -24.87 -2.39 -13.93
CA HIS A 74 -24.38 -2.89 -15.22
C HIS A 74 -23.41 -4.06 -15.09
N TYR A 75 -22.71 -4.17 -13.96
CA TYR A 75 -21.62 -5.13 -13.74
C TYR A 75 -21.95 -6.24 -12.76
N THR A 76 -23.07 -6.15 -12.03
CA THR A 76 -23.51 -7.19 -11.08
C THR A 76 -23.65 -8.57 -11.73
N LYS A 77 -24.08 -8.65 -12.99
CA LYS A 77 -24.21 -9.90 -13.75
C LYS A 77 -22.88 -10.63 -14.02
N TYR A 78 -21.75 -9.92 -13.98
CA TYR A 78 -20.42 -10.48 -14.24
C TYR A 78 -19.66 -10.89 -12.97
N THR A 79 -20.25 -10.68 -11.80
CA THR A 79 -19.58 -10.94 -10.52
C THR A 79 -19.57 -12.44 -10.18
N GLY A 80 -18.50 -12.90 -9.52
CA GLY A 80 -18.43 -14.24 -8.93
C GLY A 80 -17.68 -15.31 -9.73
N SER A 81 -17.18 -14.99 -10.93
CA SER A 81 -16.33 -15.90 -11.73
C SER A 81 -15.18 -15.14 -12.41
N LEU A 82 -14.08 -15.85 -12.68
CA LEU A 82 -12.96 -15.33 -13.48
C LEU A 82 -13.39 -15.08 -14.94
N VAL A 83 -14.31 -15.89 -15.47
CA VAL A 83 -14.89 -15.65 -16.80
C VAL A 83 -15.64 -14.32 -16.81
N GLY A 84 -16.39 -14.04 -15.73
CA GLY A 84 -17.08 -12.76 -15.56
C GLY A 84 -16.13 -11.56 -15.45
N LEU A 85 -14.95 -11.73 -14.84
CA LEU A 85 -13.90 -10.69 -14.85
C LEU A 85 -13.46 -10.34 -16.28
N VAL A 86 -13.20 -11.36 -17.11
CA VAL A 86 -12.79 -11.16 -18.51
C VAL A 86 -13.92 -10.53 -19.32
N GLU A 87 -15.16 -10.98 -19.15
CA GLU A 87 -16.32 -10.41 -19.85
C GLU A 87 -16.59 -8.96 -19.42
N ALA A 88 -16.44 -8.63 -18.14
CA ALA A 88 -16.52 -7.25 -17.66
C ALA A 88 -15.41 -6.37 -18.26
N ALA A 89 -14.18 -6.90 -18.37
CA ALA A 89 -13.09 -6.20 -19.04
C ALA A 89 -13.40 -5.97 -20.53
N LYS A 90 -13.89 -6.98 -21.23
CA LYS A 90 -14.32 -6.87 -22.63
C LYS A 90 -15.44 -5.84 -22.79
N HIS A 91 -16.42 -5.83 -21.90
CA HIS A 91 -17.50 -4.85 -21.89
C HIS A 91 -16.99 -3.42 -21.69
N ILE A 92 -16.04 -3.21 -20.78
CA ILE A 92 -15.39 -1.90 -20.59
C ILE A 92 -14.63 -1.48 -21.85
N TRP A 93 -13.85 -2.40 -22.43
CA TRP A 93 -13.06 -2.12 -23.62
C TRP A 93 -13.93 -1.68 -24.81
N ILE A 94 -15.06 -2.36 -25.03
CA ILE A 94 -15.98 -2.06 -26.13
C ILE A 94 -16.71 -0.72 -25.92
N ASN A 95 -17.15 -0.42 -24.70
CA ASN A 95 -17.98 0.77 -24.44
C ASN A 95 -17.18 2.04 -24.10
N ASP A 96 -16.15 1.92 -23.27
CA ASP A 96 -15.37 3.06 -22.73
C ASP A 96 -13.96 3.16 -23.34
N GLY A 97 -13.52 2.14 -24.09
CA GLY A 97 -12.15 2.01 -24.56
C GLY A 97 -11.12 1.88 -23.44
N ILE A 98 -9.85 2.11 -23.78
CA ILE A 98 -8.73 1.99 -22.83
C ILE A 98 -8.81 3.00 -21.69
N ARG A 99 -9.35 4.20 -21.96
CA ARG A 99 -9.50 5.27 -20.96
C ARG A 99 -10.49 4.89 -19.86
N GLY A 100 -11.48 4.06 -20.18
CA GLY A 100 -12.40 3.50 -19.20
C GLY A 100 -11.65 2.88 -18.03
N PHE A 101 -10.70 1.97 -18.29
CA PHE A 101 -9.98 1.24 -17.24
C PHE A 101 -9.26 2.11 -16.22
N TYR A 102 -8.85 3.32 -16.59
CA TYR A 102 -8.08 4.23 -15.74
C TYR A 102 -8.94 5.29 -15.03
N GLN A 103 -10.26 5.14 -15.06
CA GLN A 103 -11.15 6.06 -14.40
C GLN A 103 -10.99 5.99 -12.86
N GLY A 104 -10.73 7.13 -12.23
CA GLY A 104 -10.40 7.20 -10.80
C GLY A 104 -8.91 7.02 -10.49
N HIS A 105 -8.09 6.61 -11.46
CA HIS A 105 -6.67 6.32 -11.23
C HIS A 105 -5.86 7.58 -10.91
N SER A 106 -6.16 8.71 -11.54
CA SER A 106 -5.50 10.00 -11.26
C SER A 106 -5.61 10.40 -9.79
N VAL A 107 -6.79 10.22 -9.18
CA VAL A 107 -7.02 10.48 -7.75
C VAL A 107 -6.22 9.50 -6.87
N THR A 108 -6.06 8.25 -7.33
CA THR A 108 -5.24 7.26 -6.64
C THR A 108 -3.77 7.68 -6.60
N LEU A 109 -3.23 8.20 -7.71
CA LEU A 109 -1.85 8.70 -7.78
C LEU A 109 -1.65 9.96 -6.92
N ILE A 110 -2.58 10.93 -7.02
CA ILE A 110 -2.54 12.16 -6.20
C ILE A 110 -2.48 11.84 -4.71
N ARG A 111 -3.17 10.78 -4.26
CA ARG A 111 -3.20 10.39 -2.85
C ARG A 111 -1.88 9.85 -2.31
N ILE A 112 -1.01 9.29 -3.16
CA ILE A 112 0.21 8.59 -2.71
C ILE A 112 1.12 9.53 -1.91
N PHE A 113 1.42 10.71 -2.46
CA PHE A 113 2.35 11.65 -1.84
C PHE A 113 1.84 12.28 -0.53
N PRO A 114 0.61 12.84 -0.48
CA PRO A 114 0.06 13.37 0.78
C PRO A 114 -0.05 12.29 1.85
N TYR A 115 -0.45 11.06 1.48
CA TYR A 115 -0.53 9.96 2.42
C TYR A 115 0.82 9.67 3.07
N ALA A 116 1.89 9.56 2.27
CA ALA A 116 3.23 9.31 2.78
C ALA A 116 3.75 10.48 3.64
N ALA A 117 3.60 11.72 3.17
CA ALA A 117 4.06 12.92 3.88
C ALA A 117 3.38 13.06 5.25
N ILE A 118 2.04 12.97 5.28
CA ILE A 118 1.28 13.07 6.53
C ILE A 118 1.63 11.92 7.48
N LYS A 119 1.80 10.70 6.95
CA LYS A 119 2.17 9.55 7.78
C LYS A 119 3.53 9.75 8.45
N PHE A 120 4.52 10.29 7.74
CA PHE A 120 5.84 10.59 8.30
C PHE A 120 5.75 11.65 9.39
N VAL A 121 5.15 12.81 9.09
CA VAL A 121 5.01 13.90 10.06
C VAL A 121 4.21 13.43 11.28
N ALA A 122 3.08 12.75 11.07
CA ALA A 122 2.26 12.23 12.17
C ALA A 122 3.02 11.18 13.00
N TYR A 123 3.86 10.35 12.37
CA TYR A 123 4.69 9.39 13.09
C TYR A 123 5.71 10.10 13.98
N GLU A 124 6.39 11.13 13.49
CA GLU A 124 7.34 11.92 14.28
C GLU A 124 6.64 12.61 15.46
N GLN A 125 5.50 13.27 15.23
CA GLN A 125 4.77 13.96 16.30
C GLN A 125 4.24 12.98 17.36
N VAL A 126 3.63 11.87 16.94
CA VAL A 126 3.12 10.86 17.88
C VAL A 126 4.26 10.15 18.61
N ARG A 127 5.38 9.87 17.92
CA ARG A 127 6.57 9.27 18.55
C ARG A 127 7.20 10.21 19.56
N ASN A 128 7.32 11.51 19.27
CA ASN A 128 7.85 12.48 20.22
C ASN A 128 6.97 12.58 21.48
N LEU A 129 5.65 12.43 21.34
CA LEU A 129 4.73 12.42 22.46
C LEU A 129 4.79 11.12 23.28
N LEU A 130 4.86 9.96 22.62
CA LEU A 130 4.80 8.65 23.29
C LEU A 130 6.17 8.11 23.72
N ILE A 131 7.24 8.48 23.01
CA ILE A 131 8.62 8.02 23.21
C ILE A 131 9.55 9.25 23.23
N PRO A 132 9.46 10.10 24.26
CA PRO A 132 10.28 11.32 24.36
C PRO A 132 11.76 11.01 24.66
N SER A 133 12.09 9.81 25.13
CA SER A 133 13.47 9.39 25.43
C SER A 133 13.65 7.90 25.20
N SER A 134 14.90 7.46 25.00
CA SER A 134 15.23 6.05 24.72
C SER A 134 14.72 5.06 25.78
N ASN A 135 14.60 5.50 27.04
CA ASN A 135 14.07 4.69 28.15
C ASN A 135 12.58 4.33 27.99
N TYR A 136 11.83 5.09 27.18
CA TYR A 136 10.41 4.84 26.89
C TYR A 136 10.21 4.02 25.62
N GLU A 137 11.29 3.57 24.97
CA GLU A 137 11.21 2.88 23.69
C GLU A 137 10.86 1.39 23.89
N VAL A 138 9.57 1.13 24.11
CA VAL A 138 9.01 -0.22 24.27
C VAL A 138 8.22 -0.64 23.02
N PRO A 139 8.18 -1.96 22.69
CA PRO A 139 7.54 -2.45 21.45
C PRO A 139 6.09 -1.99 21.26
N TRP A 140 5.27 -2.01 22.31
CA TRP A 140 3.86 -1.60 22.20
C TRP A 140 3.71 -0.09 21.91
N ARG A 141 4.61 0.78 22.39
CA ARG A 141 4.59 2.21 22.09
C ARG A 141 5.01 2.50 20.65
N ARG A 142 5.95 1.73 20.10
CA ARG A 142 6.30 1.80 18.67
C ARG A 142 5.12 1.42 17.79
N ILE A 143 4.45 0.31 18.13
CA ILE A 143 3.24 -0.15 17.43
C ILE A 143 2.12 0.89 17.52
N LEU A 144 1.88 1.44 18.71
CA LEU A 144 0.87 2.48 18.92
C LEU A 144 1.18 3.74 18.10
N SER A 145 2.45 4.19 18.09
CA SER A 145 2.88 5.36 17.33
C SER A 145 2.66 5.16 15.82
N GLY A 146 3.08 4.01 15.29
CA GLY A 146 2.85 3.66 13.88
C GLY A 146 1.36 3.55 13.53
N SER A 147 0.55 2.98 14.42
CA SER A 147 -0.90 2.81 14.21
C SER A 147 -1.63 4.15 14.21
N LEU A 148 -1.35 5.02 15.17
CA LEU A 148 -1.97 6.35 15.25
C LEU A 148 -1.56 7.24 14.06
N ALA A 149 -0.30 7.20 13.65
CA ALA A 149 0.15 7.89 12.43
C ALA A 149 -0.53 7.35 11.16
N GLY A 150 -0.71 6.02 11.10
CA GLY A 150 -1.49 5.35 10.04
C GLY A 150 -2.95 5.82 10.01
N LEU A 151 -3.62 5.88 11.16
CA LEU A 151 -5.00 6.37 11.25
C LEU A 151 -5.13 7.85 10.89
N CYS A 152 -4.21 8.69 11.36
CA CYS A 152 -4.17 10.11 11.04
C CYS A 152 -4.02 10.35 9.53
N SER A 153 -3.05 9.68 8.89
CA SER A 153 -2.85 9.79 7.44
C SER A 153 -4.06 9.29 6.63
N VAL A 154 -4.71 8.20 7.05
CA VAL A 154 -5.96 7.74 6.42
C VAL A 154 -7.10 8.73 6.61
N PHE A 155 -7.24 9.33 7.79
CA PHE A 155 -8.27 10.32 8.08
C PHE A 155 -8.12 11.56 7.19
N VAL A 156 -6.92 12.14 7.11
CA VAL A 156 -6.69 13.35 6.30
C VAL A 156 -6.83 13.07 4.80
N THR A 157 -6.40 11.90 4.33
CA THR A 157 -6.47 11.55 2.90
C THR A 157 -7.77 10.86 2.48
N TYR A 158 -8.72 10.67 3.41
CA TYR A 158 -9.97 9.96 3.15
C TYR A 158 -10.84 10.58 2.03
N PRO A 159 -10.94 11.91 1.88
CA PRO A 159 -11.70 12.51 0.78
C PRO A 159 -11.24 12.04 -0.61
N LEU A 160 -9.92 11.87 -0.82
CA LEU A 160 -9.37 11.33 -2.06
C LEU A 160 -9.75 9.85 -2.26
N ASP A 161 -9.84 9.11 -1.15
CA ASP A 161 -10.28 7.71 -1.13
C ASP A 161 -11.75 7.52 -1.49
N LEU A 162 -12.60 8.51 -1.21
CA LEU A 162 -13.99 8.54 -1.65
C LEU A 162 -14.08 8.94 -3.13
N LEU A 163 -13.39 10.03 -3.50
CA LEU A 163 -13.40 10.58 -4.86
C LEU A 163 -12.97 9.54 -5.91
N ARG A 164 -11.90 8.78 -5.65
CA ARG A 164 -11.44 7.73 -6.57
C ARG A 164 -12.52 6.67 -6.85
N VAL A 165 -13.32 6.32 -5.84
CA VAL A 165 -14.31 5.23 -5.92
C VAL A 165 -15.54 5.69 -6.68
N ARG A 166 -16.00 6.90 -6.40
CA ARG A 166 -17.12 7.50 -7.14
C ARG A 166 -16.78 7.74 -8.58
N LEU A 167 -15.57 8.23 -8.85
CA LEU A 167 -15.10 8.41 -10.22
C LEU A 167 -15.03 7.04 -10.93
N ALA A 168 -14.49 6.00 -10.30
CA ALA A 168 -14.44 4.65 -10.88
C ALA A 168 -15.83 3.99 -11.07
N TYR A 169 -16.84 4.37 -10.27
CA TYR A 169 -18.20 3.84 -10.35
C TYR A 169 -18.98 4.34 -11.56
N VAL A 170 -18.76 5.59 -11.98
CA VAL A 170 -19.50 6.21 -13.09
C VAL A 170 -19.07 5.58 -14.41
N THR A 171 -20.04 5.02 -15.14
CA THR A 171 -19.80 4.27 -16.38
C THR A 171 -20.40 4.95 -17.61
N GLU A 172 -21.18 6.02 -17.46
CA GLU A 172 -21.81 6.74 -18.58
C GLU A 172 -21.01 7.98 -18.96
N HIS A 173 -20.37 7.95 -20.13
CA HIS A 173 -19.53 9.04 -20.64
C HIS A 173 -20.21 9.77 -21.81
N LYS A 174 -21.13 10.67 -21.52
CA LYS A 174 -21.62 11.64 -22.52
C LYS A 174 -20.91 13.00 -22.46
N SER A 175 -20.05 13.27 -21.47
CA SER A 175 -19.30 14.54 -21.37
C SER A 175 -17.99 14.41 -20.59
N LYS A 176 -17.05 15.35 -20.79
CA LYS A 176 -15.78 15.44 -20.05
C LYS A 176 -16.05 15.73 -18.57
N VAL A 177 -16.06 14.69 -17.73
CA VAL A 177 -16.36 14.85 -16.31
C VAL A 177 -15.14 15.39 -15.57
N ARG A 178 -15.27 16.52 -14.87
CA ARG A 178 -14.17 17.11 -14.08
C ARG A 178 -14.26 16.66 -12.63
N LEU A 179 -13.11 16.51 -11.97
CA LEU A 179 -13.03 16.17 -10.54
C LEU A 179 -13.80 17.17 -9.66
N ILE A 180 -13.79 18.45 -10.05
CA ILE A 180 -14.49 19.53 -9.35
C ILE A 180 -16.01 19.30 -9.34
N ASP A 181 -16.56 18.76 -10.42
CA ASP A 181 -18.00 18.48 -10.51
C ASP A 181 -18.40 17.40 -9.48
N PHE A 182 -17.54 16.38 -9.27
CA PHE A 182 -17.73 15.39 -8.20
C PHE A 182 -17.58 15.98 -6.79
N ILE A 183 -16.59 16.85 -6.56
CA ILE A 183 -16.40 17.49 -5.25
C ILE A 183 -17.63 18.33 -4.89
N ARG A 184 -18.13 19.12 -5.85
CA ARG A 184 -19.37 19.90 -5.67
C ARG A 184 -20.58 18.99 -5.45
N ALA A 185 -20.71 17.93 -6.24
CA ALA A 185 -21.79 16.96 -6.07
C ALA A 185 -21.78 16.35 -4.66
N ILE A 186 -20.63 15.89 -4.16
CA ILE A 186 -20.49 15.34 -2.79
C ILE A 186 -20.85 16.37 -1.73
N TYR A 187 -20.40 17.62 -1.89
CA TYR A 187 -20.68 18.68 -0.92
C TYR A 187 -22.18 19.00 -0.86
N HIS A 188 -22.85 19.05 -2.01
CA HIS A 188 -24.28 19.34 -2.10
C HIS A 188 -25.19 18.13 -1.83
N GLU A 189 -24.64 16.93 -1.58
CA GLU A 189 -25.46 15.80 -1.15
C GLU A 189 -26.17 16.08 0.17
N PRO A 190 -27.38 15.52 0.36
CA PRO A 190 -28.10 15.65 1.62
C PRO A 190 -27.22 15.13 2.75
N ALA A 191 -26.91 16.01 3.71
CA ALA A 191 -26.14 15.67 4.88
C ALA A 191 -26.91 14.65 5.74
N SER A 192 -26.19 13.82 6.49
CA SER A 192 -26.81 12.80 7.35
C SER A 192 -27.87 13.44 8.27
N THR A 193 -29.11 12.96 8.18
CA THR A 193 -30.24 13.45 9.00
C THR A 193 -29.94 13.35 10.50
N THR A 194 -29.15 12.36 10.92
CA THR A 194 -28.66 12.20 12.30
C THR A 194 -27.74 13.35 12.74
N LEU A 195 -26.90 13.86 11.84
CA LEU A 195 -25.99 14.98 12.14
C LEU A 195 -26.74 16.32 12.11
N THR A 196 -27.64 16.50 11.14
CA THR A 196 -28.43 17.72 10.99
C THR A 196 -29.50 17.89 12.08
N SER A 197 -29.97 16.80 12.69
CA SER A 197 -30.92 16.83 13.82
C SER A 197 -30.27 17.32 15.13
N ARG A 198 -28.94 17.21 15.28
CA ARG A 198 -28.23 17.75 16.45
C ARG A 198 -28.07 19.26 16.33
N ARG A 199 -28.73 20.00 17.23
CA ARG A 199 -28.77 21.48 17.30
C ARG A 199 -27.40 22.18 17.27
N TYR A 200 -26.33 21.49 17.67
CA TYR A 200 -24.99 22.05 17.83
C TYR A 200 -24.05 21.87 16.64
N ILE A 201 -24.47 21.15 15.57
CA ILE A 201 -23.59 20.88 14.43
C ILE A 201 -23.89 21.87 13.30
N PRO A 202 -22.91 22.71 12.88
CA PRO A 202 -23.15 23.66 11.81
C PRO A 202 -23.33 22.93 10.47
N LYS A 203 -24.25 23.41 9.63
CA LYS A 203 -24.63 22.77 8.36
C LYS A 203 -23.42 22.52 7.45
N TRP A 204 -22.49 23.48 7.35
CA TRP A 204 -21.28 23.32 6.54
C TRP A 204 -20.46 22.10 6.96
N PHE A 205 -20.30 21.86 8.27
CA PHE A 205 -19.56 20.71 8.78
C PHE A 205 -20.27 19.39 8.44
N ALA A 206 -21.60 19.36 8.51
CA ALA A 206 -22.39 18.19 8.14
C ALA A 206 -22.21 17.82 6.65
N HIS A 207 -22.08 18.79 5.75
CA HIS A 207 -21.75 18.57 4.34
C HIS A 207 -20.32 18.05 4.15
N TRP A 208 -19.35 18.55 4.93
CA TRP A 208 -17.98 18.02 4.93
C TRP A 208 -17.91 16.56 5.38
N CYS A 209 -18.76 16.14 6.31
CA CYS A 209 -18.84 14.73 6.74
C CYS A 209 -19.25 13.78 5.60
N ASN A 210 -19.88 14.25 4.52
CA ASN A 210 -20.19 13.41 3.36
C ASN A 210 -18.92 12.82 2.70
N PHE A 211 -17.79 13.52 2.78
CA PHE A 211 -16.51 13.02 2.28
C PHE A 211 -15.99 11.82 3.06
N TYR A 212 -16.48 11.60 4.29
CA TYR A 212 -16.05 10.55 5.21
C TYR A 212 -16.95 9.30 5.21
N ARG A 213 -17.86 9.17 4.23
CA ARG A 213 -18.72 8.00 4.10
C ARG A 213 -17.91 6.73 3.84
N GLY A 214 -18.02 5.78 4.76
CA GLY A 214 -17.25 4.53 4.76
C GLY A 214 -15.97 4.58 5.59
N TYR A 215 -15.66 5.69 6.28
CA TYR A 215 -14.48 5.78 7.14
C TYR A 215 -14.58 4.79 8.33
N CYS A 216 -15.72 4.72 9.01
CA CYS A 216 -15.89 3.81 10.14
C CYS A 216 -15.67 2.33 9.76
N PRO A 217 -16.27 1.77 8.69
CA PRO A 217 -15.92 0.42 8.21
C PRO A 217 -14.44 0.27 7.83
N THR A 218 -13.78 1.33 7.36
CA THR A 218 -12.34 1.29 7.05
C THR A 218 -11.52 1.00 8.30
N VAL A 219 -11.80 1.73 9.39
CA VAL A 219 -11.11 1.54 10.68
C VAL A 219 -11.46 0.19 11.28
N LEU A 220 -12.74 -0.19 11.26
CA LEU A 220 -13.19 -1.51 11.75
C LEU A 220 -12.54 -2.67 10.99
N GLY A 221 -12.29 -2.52 9.69
CA GLY A 221 -11.61 -3.55 8.89
C GLY A 221 -10.10 -3.65 9.14
N MET A 222 -9.44 -2.60 9.65
CA MET A 222 -8.01 -2.64 9.97
C MET A 222 -7.70 -3.59 11.15
N ILE A 223 -8.61 -3.69 12.11
CA ILE A 223 -8.46 -4.53 13.31
C ILE A 223 -8.37 -6.03 12.95
N PRO A 224 -9.36 -6.64 12.26
CA PRO A 224 -9.27 -8.04 11.86
C PRO A 224 -8.16 -8.27 10.85
N TYR A 225 -7.86 -7.29 9.98
CA TYR A 225 -6.71 -7.39 9.07
C TYR A 225 -5.41 -7.57 9.85
N ALA A 226 -5.12 -6.69 10.82
CA ALA A 226 -3.90 -6.78 11.61
C ALA A 226 -3.87 -8.05 12.48
N GLY A 227 -4.96 -8.35 13.19
CA GLY A 227 -5.04 -9.51 14.09
C GLY A 227 -4.82 -10.83 13.34
N VAL A 228 -5.51 -11.03 12.21
CA VAL A 228 -5.34 -12.24 11.40
C VAL A 228 -3.98 -12.27 10.71
N SER A 229 -3.40 -11.12 10.36
CA SER A 229 -2.05 -11.07 9.78
C SER A 229 -1.01 -11.61 10.73
N PHE A 230 -0.99 -11.17 11.98
CA PHE A 230 -0.03 -11.67 12.96
C PHE A 230 -0.29 -13.15 13.28
N PHE A 231 -1.54 -13.52 13.54
CA PHE A 231 -1.90 -14.90 13.86
C PHE A 231 -1.57 -15.87 12.72
N ALA A 232 -1.97 -15.55 11.48
CA ALA A 232 -1.71 -16.40 10.33
C ALA A 232 -0.22 -16.46 9.99
N HIS A 233 0.51 -15.35 10.13
CA HIS A 233 1.95 -15.31 9.92
C HIS A 233 2.68 -16.19 10.93
N ASP A 234 2.35 -16.09 12.23
CA ASP A 234 2.94 -16.93 13.27
C ASP A 234 2.60 -18.41 13.09
N CYS A 235 1.33 -18.74 12.85
CA CYS A 235 0.89 -20.12 12.59
C CYS A 235 1.60 -20.73 11.39
N LEU A 236 1.77 -19.97 10.31
CA LEU A 236 2.44 -20.45 9.10
C LEU A 236 3.95 -20.57 9.30
N HIS A 237 4.54 -19.68 10.08
CA HIS A 237 5.92 -19.79 10.55
C HIS A 237 6.14 -21.05 11.39
N ASP A 238 5.22 -21.38 12.29
CA ASP A 238 5.31 -22.58 13.12
C ASP A 238 5.09 -23.85 12.27
N LEU A 239 4.14 -23.82 11.33
CA LEU A 239 3.90 -24.90 10.36
C LEU A 239 5.15 -25.20 9.52
N LEU A 240 5.81 -24.17 9.00
CA LEU A 240 7.02 -24.33 8.20
C LEU A 240 8.20 -24.87 9.00
N ARG A 241 8.16 -24.84 10.34
CA ARG A 241 9.20 -25.40 11.23
C ARG A 241 8.90 -26.82 11.71
N ILE A 242 7.76 -27.41 11.33
CA ILE A 242 7.44 -28.81 11.63
C ILE A 242 8.56 -29.71 11.04
N PRO A 243 8.95 -30.80 11.73
CA PRO A 243 10.06 -31.69 11.32
C PRO A 243 9.99 -32.19 9.87
N LEU A 244 8.80 -32.26 9.28
CA LEU A 244 8.58 -32.64 7.88
C LEU A 244 9.00 -31.55 6.88
N CYS A 245 8.80 -30.27 7.23
CA CYS A 245 9.06 -29.13 6.35
C CYS A 245 10.42 -28.47 6.64
N ALA A 246 10.87 -28.54 7.90
CA ALA A 246 12.13 -27.99 8.39
C ALA A 246 13.37 -28.25 7.50
N PRO A 247 13.60 -29.45 6.92
CA PRO A 247 14.79 -29.68 6.09
C PRO A 247 14.84 -28.83 4.82
N TYR A 248 13.70 -28.33 4.33
CA TYR A 248 13.59 -27.53 3.10
C TYR A 248 13.37 -26.04 3.37
N THR A 249 12.76 -25.71 4.50
CA THR A 249 12.29 -24.35 4.82
C THR A 249 13.21 -23.61 5.79
N VAL A 250 14.02 -24.31 6.59
CA VAL A 250 14.90 -23.70 7.58
C VAL A 250 16.31 -23.62 7.03
N ILE A 251 16.95 -22.45 7.21
CA ILE A 251 18.36 -22.28 6.85
C ILE A 251 19.20 -23.15 7.79
N LYS A 252 20.03 -24.03 7.23
CA LYS A 252 20.99 -24.81 8.00
C LYS A 252 22.05 -23.86 8.55
N ILE A 253 22.07 -23.72 9.88
CA ILE A 253 22.99 -22.85 10.61
C ILE A 253 23.92 -23.73 11.45
N SER A 254 25.17 -23.28 11.66
CA SER A 254 26.11 -23.95 12.56
C SER A 254 25.51 -24.16 13.95
N GLU A 255 25.74 -25.31 14.57
CA GLU A 255 25.16 -25.65 15.89
C GLU A 255 25.50 -24.60 16.96
N GLN A 256 26.69 -23.97 16.89
CA GLN A 256 27.07 -22.87 17.80
C GLN A 256 26.16 -21.64 17.71
N GLU A 257 25.72 -21.28 16.49
CA GLU A 257 24.84 -20.11 16.29
C GLU A 257 23.38 -20.45 16.61
N LYS A 258 22.99 -21.71 16.44
CA LYS A 258 21.69 -22.23 16.86
C LYS A 258 21.55 -22.20 18.38
N ASP A 259 22.59 -22.61 19.10
CA ASP A 259 22.63 -22.54 20.56
C ASP A 259 22.59 -21.09 21.06
N ARG A 260 23.36 -20.18 20.43
CA ARG A 260 23.34 -18.75 20.76
C ARG A 260 21.96 -18.12 20.57
N ARG A 261 21.24 -18.49 19.50
CA ARG A 261 19.88 -18.00 19.21
C ARG A 261 18.84 -18.59 20.14
N SER A 262 18.97 -19.87 20.48
CA SER A 262 18.15 -20.54 21.49
C SER A 262 18.25 -19.83 22.85
N GLN A 263 19.49 -19.50 23.27
CA GLN A 263 19.73 -18.70 24.48
C GLN A 263 19.10 -17.29 24.42
N GLN A 264 19.04 -16.68 23.24
CA GLN A 264 18.40 -15.37 23.02
C GLN A 264 16.89 -15.46 22.75
N ASN A 265 16.28 -16.65 22.85
CA ASN A 265 14.87 -16.90 22.52
C ASN A 265 14.47 -16.43 21.10
N GLN A 266 15.42 -16.49 20.15
CA GLN A 266 15.21 -16.13 18.76
C GLN A 266 14.91 -17.36 17.91
N ARG A 267 13.85 -17.29 17.11
CA ARG A 267 13.47 -18.35 16.16
C ARG A 267 14.56 -18.53 15.08
N THR A 268 14.72 -19.76 14.59
CA THR A 268 15.57 -20.04 13.42
C THR A 268 15.02 -19.32 12.19
N PRO A 269 15.87 -18.63 11.40
CA PRO A 269 15.42 -17.94 10.20
C PRO A 269 15.01 -18.96 9.13
N LEU A 270 13.94 -18.63 8.42
CA LEU A 270 13.43 -19.43 7.32
C LEU A 270 14.15 -19.02 6.03
N THR A 271 14.07 -19.86 5.01
CA THR A 271 14.55 -19.50 3.67
C THR A 271 13.72 -18.35 3.10
N THR A 272 14.33 -17.52 2.25
CA THR A 272 13.67 -16.32 1.69
C THR A 272 12.36 -16.65 0.99
N TRP A 273 12.28 -17.76 0.24
CA TRP A 273 11.06 -18.16 -0.43
C TRP A 273 9.96 -18.60 0.56
N ALA A 274 10.34 -19.24 1.67
CA ALA A 274 9.41 -19.68 2.70
C ALA A 274 8.88 -18.49 3.50
N GLU A 275 9.72 -17.49 3.81
CA GLU A 275 9.29 -16.23 4.44
C GLU A 275 8.34 -15.44 3.53
N LEU A 276 8.67 -15.31 2.24
CA LEU A 276 7.81 -14.63 1.27
C LEU A 276 6.48 -15.36 1.06
N GLY A 277 6.51 -16.69 0.97
CA GLY A 277 5.31 -17.52 0.88
C GLY A 277 4.44 -17.40 2.13
N ALA A 278 5.07 -17.39 3.32
CA ALA A 278 4.37 -17.22 4.58
C ALA A 278 3.69 -15.85 4.69
N GLY A 279 4.43 -14.78 4.37
CA GLY A 279 3.90 -13.42 4.34
C GLY A 279 2.76 -13.26 3.32
N GLY A 280 2.90 -13.86 2.13
CA GLY A 280 1.87 -13.84 1.09
C GLY A 280 0.56 -14.50 1.52
N LEU A 281 0.64 -15.73 2.06
CA LEU A 281 -0.53 -16.49 2.54
C LEU A 281 -1.17 -15.83 3.76
N ALA A 282 -0.37 -15.33 4.71
CA ALA A 282 -0.86 -14.56 5.84
C ALA A 282 -1.59 -13.29 5.38
N GLY A 283 -1.06 -12.60 4.36
CA GLY A 283 -1.71 -11.45 3.73
C GLY A 283 -3.06 -11.80 3.09
N MET A 284 -3.17 -12.95 2.42
CA MET A 284 -4.43 -13.44 1.84
C MET A 284 -5.47 -13.77 2.92
N ALA A 285 -5.06 -14.44 4.01
CA ALA A 285 -5.93 -14.74 5.15
C ALA A 285 -6.45 -13.44 5.81
N SER A 286 -5.55 -12.48 6.02
CA SER A 286 -5.88 -11.16 6.59
C SER A 286 -6.86 -10.38 5.74
N GLN A 287 -6.62 -10.38 4.42
CA GLN A 287 -7.52 -9.73 3.48
C GLN A 287 -8.90 -10.39 3.51
N THR A 288 -8.97 -11.72 3.56
CA THR A 288 -10.25 -12.46 3.68
C THR A 288 -11.03 -12.03 4.91
N ALA A 289 -10.38 -12.00 6.07
CA ALA A 289 -11.02 -11.65 7.33
C ALA A 289 -11.55 -10.21 7.37
N ALA A 290 -10.83 -9.27 6.78
CA ALA A 290 -11.23 -7.86 6.71
C ALA A 290 -12.20 -7.54 5.56
N TYR A 291 -12.40 -8.48 4.63
CA TYR A 291 -13.12 -8.25 3.39
C TYR A 291 -14.59 -7.83 3.54
N PRO A 292 -15.38 -8.34 4.52
CA PRO A 292 -16.75 -7.88 4.74
C PRO A 292 -16.82 -6.37 5.01
N PHE A 293 -15.89 -5.82 5.79
CA PHE A 293 -15.80 -4.38 6.05
C PHE A 293 -15.37 -3.60 4.80
N GLU A 294 -14.52 -4.20 3.95
CA GLU A 294 -14.15 -3.62 2.66
C GLU A 294 -15.38 -3.47 1.74
N ILE A 295 -16.24 -4.50 1.63
CA ILE A 295 -17.47 -4.41 0.81
C ILE A 295 -18.43 -3.37 1.37
N ILE A 296 -18.68 -3.39 2.69
CA ILE A 296 -19.58 -2.42 3.33
C ILE A 296 -19.06 -0.99 3.10
N ARG A 297 -17.74 -0.77 3.25
CA ARG A 297 -17.09 0.50 2.91
C ARG A 297 -17.40 0.92 1.47
N ARG A 298 -17.15 0.05 0.48
CA ARG A 298 -17.32 0.39 -0.94
C ARG A 298 -18.76 0.73 -1.29
N ARG A 299 -19.73 -0.03 -0.78
CA ARG A 299 -21.15 0.26 -0.99
C ARG A 299 -21.59 1.56 -0.32
N LEU A 300 -21.11 1.87 0.88
CA LEU A 300 -21.37 3.16 1.54
C LEU A 300 -20.78 4.35 0.78
N GLN A 301 -19.64 4.17 0.11
CA GLN A 301 -18.99 5.23 -0.66
C GLN A 301 -19.81 5.65 -1.91
N VAL A 302 -20.60 4.74 -2.47
CA VAL A 302 -21.43 4.96 -3.67
C VAL A 302 -22.93 4.98 -3.40
N SER A 303 -23.37 4.88 -2.15
CA SER A 303 -24.78 4.68 -1.80
C SER A 303 -25.72 5.77 -2.34
N THR A 304 -25.24 7.00 -2.51
CA THR A 304 -26.00 8.09 -3.13
C THR A 304 -26.07 8.03 -4.65
N LEU A 305 -25.14 7.35 -5.31
CA LEU A 305 -25.15 7.18 -6.77
C LEU A 305 -26.08 6.06 -7.21
N THR A 306 -26.30 5.06 -6.35
CA THR A 306 -27.19 3.91 -6.63
C THR A 306 -28.67 4.22 -6.34
N ALA A 307 -28.98 5.32 -5.65
CA ALA A 307 -30.36 5.71 -5.34
C ALA A 307 -31.07 6.24 -6.59
N THR A 308 -31.64 5.33 -7.39
CA THR A 308 -32.42 5.62 -8.60
C THR A 308 -33.75 6.31 -8.31
N ASN A 309 -34.19 6.40 -7.06
CA ASN A 309 -35.41 7.08 -6.65
C ASN A 309 -35.08 8.27 -5.74
N ALA A 310 -35.43 9.48 -6.18
CA ALA A 310 -35.30 10.74 -5.43
C ALA A 310 -35.98 10.74 -4.03
N HIS A 311 -36.80 9.72 -3.73
CA HIS A 311 -37.49 9.56 -2.45
C HIS A 311 -36.73 8.71 -1.39
N GLU A 312 -35.59 8.09 -1.72
CA GLU A 312 -34.81 7.26 -0.78
C GLU A 312 -33.40 7.79 -0.51
N HIS A 313 -33.24 9.11 -0.35
CA HIS A 313 -32.02 9.70 0.22
C HIS A 313 -31.87 9.41 1.73
N LYS A 314 -32.19 8.20 2.18
CA LYS A 314 -31.94 7.77 3.56
C LYS A 314 -30.46 7.46 3.71
N PHE A 315 -29.80 8.16 4.63
CA PHE A 315 -28.44 7.85 5.03
C PHE A 315 -28.36 6.40 5.51
N GLN A 316 -27.65 5.56 4.76
CA GLN A 316 -27.60 4.13 5.07
C GLN A 316 -26.57 3.87 6.16
N SER A 317 -26.99 3.19 7.22
CA SER A 317 -26.10 2.75 8.30
C SER A 317 -25.26 1.54 7.85
N ILE A 318 -24.16 1.29 8.55
CA ILE A 318 -23.29 0.11 8.32
C ILE A 318 -24.13 -1.19 8.38
N GLY A 319 -24.99 -1.32 9.39
CA GLY A 319 -25.90 -2.47 9.54
C GLY A 319 -26.96 -2.54 8.45
N GLY A 320 -27.48 -1.39 7.98
CA GLY A 320 -28.42 -1.32 6.86
C GLY A 320 -27.80 -1.88 5.58
N ILE A 321 -26.59 -1.45 5.24
CA ILE A 321 -25.84 -1.97 4.09
C ILE A 321 -25.54 -3.46 4.24
N ALA A 322 -25.10 -3.91 5.42
CA ALA A 322 -24.84 -5.32 5.67
C ALA A 322 -26.11 -6.18 5.46
N ARG A 323 -27.27 -5.69 5.91
CA ARG A 323 -28.56 -6.37 5.69
C ARG A 323 -28.94 -6.40 4.21
N ILE A 324 -28.71 -5.31 3.47
CA ILE A 324 -28.96 -5.26 2.02
C ILE A 324 -28.07 -6.28 1.28
N ILE A 325 -26.77 -6.32 1.57
CA ILE A 325 -25.83 -7.29 0.98
C ILE A 325 -26.29 -8.72 1.24
N TYR A 326 -26.65 -9.02 2.50
CA TYR A 326 -27.10 -10.35 2.88
C TYR A 326 -28.41 -10.74 2.19
N LYS A 327 -29.35 -9.80 2.02
CA LYS A 327 -30.60 -10.07 1.29
C LYS A 327 -30.38 -10.29 -0.20
N GLU A 328 -29.45 -9.57 -0.83
CA GLU A 328 -29.20 -9.69 -2.27
C GLU A 328 -28.47 -10.98 -2.66
N ARG A 329 -27.45 -11.39 -1.87
CA ARG A 329 -26.52 -12.48 -2.25
C ARG A 329 -26.09 -13.38 -1.10
N GLY A 330 -26.73 -13.25 0.07
CA GLY A 330 -26.33 -13.97 1.27
C GLY A 330 -24.90 -13.68 1.68
N TRP A 331 -24.24 -14.67 2.28
CA TRP A 331 -22.87 -14.57 2.76
C TRP A 331 -21.84 -14.31 1.65
N ARG A 332 -22.07 -14.87 0.46
CA ARG A 332 -21.17 -14.69 -0.71
C ARG A 332 -21.12 -13.24 -1.19
N GLY A 333 -22.15 -12.44 -0.91
CA GLY A 333 -22.19 -11.00 -1.22
C GLY A 333 -21.04 -10.22 -0.57
N PHE A 334 -20.61 -10.63 0.62
CA PHE A 334 -19.49 -10.00 1.32
C PHE A 334 -18.13 -10.32 0.73
N PHE A 335 -18.01 -11.28 -0.19
CA PHE A 335 -16.74 -11.76 -0.77
C PHE A 335 -16.61 -11.50 -2.28
N VAL A 336 -17.50 -10.69 -2.84
CA VAL A 336 -17.49 -10.33 -4.26
C VAL A 336 -16.21 -9.55 -4.61
N GLY A 337 -15.44 -10.04 -5.58
CA GLY A 337 -14.20 -9.41 -6.05
C GLY A 337 -12.93 -9.77 -5.26
N LEU A 338 -13.02 -10.68 -4.28
CA LEU A 338 -11.87 -11.10 -3.47
C LEU A 338 -10.76 -11.72 -4.33
N SER A 339 -11.13 -12.55 -5.31
CA SER A 339 -10.19 -13.20 -6.25
C SER A 339 -9.36 -12.20 -7.05
N ILE A 340 -9.97 -11.10 -7.50
CA ILE A 340 -9.28 -10.00 -8.19
C ILE A 340 -8.24 -9.38 -7.25
N GLY A 341 -8.57 -9.31 -5.96
CA GLY A 341 -7.67 -8.90 -4.90
C GLY A 341 -6.39 -9.74 -4.85
N TYR A 342 -6.48 -11.07 -4.95
CA TYR A 342 -5.33 -11.96 -4.94
C TYR A 342 -4.51 -11.88 -6.22
N ILE A 343 -5.18 -11.92 -7.38
CA ILE A 343 -4.53 -11.91 -8.70
C ILE A 343 -3.64 -10.68 -8.85
N LYS A 344 -4.09 -9.51 -8.39
CA LYS A 344 -3.34 -8.26 -8.60
C LYS A 344 -2.14 -8.08 -7.65
N VAL A 345 -2.05 -8.82 -6.53
CA VAL A 345 -0.97 -8.59 -5.55
C VAL A 345 0.39 -8.91 -6.15
N THR A 346 0.52 -10.08 -6.79
CA THR A 346 1.76 -10.53 -7.40
C THR A 346 2.33 -9.55 -8.44
N PRO A 347 1.59 -9.14 -9.49
CA PRO A 347 2.11 -8.18 -10.47
C PRO A 347 2.36 -6.79 -9.86
N MET A 348 1.56 -6.35 -8.89
CA MET A 348 1.78 -5.09 -8.18
C MET A 348 3.13 -5.09 -7.45
N VAL A 349 3.39 -6.13 -6.67
CA VAL A 349 4.62 -6.26 -5.87
C VAL A 349 5.83 -6.44 -6.78
N ALA A 350 5.74 -7.30 -7.80
CA ALA A 350 6.81 -7.51 -8.78
C ALA A 350 7.19 -6.21 -9.52
N CYS A 351 6.20 -5.46 -10.00
CA CYS A 351 6.43 -4.17 -10.66
C CYS A 351 7.04 -3.14 -9.70
N SER A 352 6.54 -3.07 -8.46
CA SER A 352 7.07 -2.13 -7.47
C SER A 352 8.55 -2.42 -7.18
N PHE A 353 8.92 -3.67 -6.90
CA PHE A 353 10.32 -4.02 -6.66
C PHE A 353 11.20 -3.74 -7.88
N PHE A 354 10.76 -4.16 -9.08
CA PHE A 354 11.52 -3.91 -10.30
C PHE A 354 11.79 -2.42 -10.53
N VAL A 355 10.75 -1.58 -10.44
CA VAL A 355 10.91 -0.13 -10.64
C VAL A 355 11.72 0.49 -9.52
N TYR A 356 11.57 0.03 -8.27
CA TYR A 356 12.33 0.55 -7.14
C TYR A 356 13.84 0.30 -7.29
N GLU A 357 14.22 -0.93 -7.67
CA GLU A 357 15.63 -1.26 -7.93
C GLU A 357 16.22 -0.44 -9.10
N ARG A 358 15.46 -0.26 -10.18
CA ARG A 358 15.90 0.57 -11.31
C ARG A 358 16.02 2.05 -10.95
N MET A 359 15.10 2.57 -10.14
CA MET A 359 15.14 3.95 -9.67
C MET A 359 16.33 4.20 -8.73
N LYS A 360 16.63 3.24 -7.84
CA LYS A 360 17.83 3.30 -6.99
C LYS A 360 19.11 3.37 -7.82
N TRP A 361 19.23 2.50 -8.82
CA TRP A 361 20.35 2.51 -9.75
C TRP A 361 20.48 3.84 -10.52
N HIS A 362 19.37 4.39 -11.00
CA HIS A 362 19.36 5.67 -11.72
C HIS A 362 19.68 6.88 -10.81
N LEU A 363 19.25 6.84 -9.55
CA LEU A 363 19.50 7.89 -8.56
C LEU A 363 20.84 7.71 -7.82
N GLY A 364 21.60 6.66 -8.12
CA GLY A 364 22.89 6.37 -7.52
C GLY A 364 22.82 6.09 -6.00
N ILE A 365 21.75 5.46 -5.54
CA ILE A 365 21.51 5.12 -4.12
C ILE A 365 21.31 3.63 -3.86
#